data_AF-A0A831LUN8-F1
#
_entry.id   AF-A0A831LUN8-F1
#
_cell.length_a   1.000
_cell.length_b   1.000
_cell.length_c   1.000
_cell.angle_alpha   90.00
_cell.angle_beta   90.00
_cell.angle_gamma   90.00
#
_symmetry.space_group_name_H-M   'P 1'
#
loop_
_entity.id
_entity.type
_entity.pdbx_description
1 polymer ?
#
loop_
_entity_poly.entity_id
_entity_poly.type
_entity_poly.pdbx_seq_one_letter_code
_entity_poly.pdbx_strand_id
1 'polypeptide(L)' 'PTLATCSNCGATVKYHHICPECGYYRGKQVIEKEIAV' A
#
# COMPACT_ATOMS: atom_id res chain seq x y z
N PRO A 1 4.25 -11.22 -13.40
CA PRO A 1 3.63 -10.59 -12.22
C PRO A 1 2.95 -9.29 -12.66
N THR A 2 1.65 -9.13 -12.39
CA THR A 2 0.90 -7.93 -12.78
C THR A 2 1.13 -6.83 -11.75
N LEU A 3 1.44 -5.63 -12.26
CA LEU A 3 1.61 -4.42 -11.46
C LEU A 3 0.38 -3.54 -11.63
N ALA A 4 -0.05 -2.90 -10.56
CA ALA A 4 -1.14 -1.93 -10.54
C ALA A 4 -0.73 -0.69 -9.77
N THR A 5 -1.39 0.42 -10.04
CA THR A 5 -1.13 1.67 -9.34
C THR A 5 -1.94 1.72 -8.05
N CYS A 6 -1.29 2.04 -6.93
CA CYS A 6 -1.96 2.21 -5.65
C CYS A 6 -2.89 3.43 -5.70
N SER A 7 -4.17 3.25 -5.40
CA SER A 7 -5.15 4.34 -5.41
C SER A 7 -4.97 5.37 -4.29
N ASN A 8 -4.13 5.09 -3.29
CA ASN A 8 -3.88 6.01 -2.17
C ASN A 8 -2.66 6.92 -2.42
N CYS A 9 -1.53 6.34 -2.82
CA CYS A 9 -0.28 7.09 -2.99
C CYS A 9 0.24 7.18 -4.43
N GLY A 10 -0.37 6.47 -5.39
CA GLY A 10 0.08 6.46 -6.78
C GLY A 10 1.30 5.58 -7.07
N ALA A 11 1.83 4.86 -6.09
CA ALA A 11 2.97 3.97 -6.28
C ALA A 11 2.60 2.70 -7.07
N THR A 12 3.55 2.15 -7.82
CA THR A 12 3.40 0.86 -8.50
C THR A 12 3.48 -0.28 -7.49
N VAL A 13 2.38 -1.03 -7.35
CA VAL A 13 2.24 -2.14 -6.40
C VAL A 13 1.94 -3.45 -7.14
N LYS A 14 2.22 -4.58 -6.51
CA LYS A 14 1.79 -5.88 -7.05
C LYS A 14 0.28 -6.03 -6.87
N TYR A 15 -0.39 -6.59 -7.89
CA TYR A 15 -1.84 -6.83 -7.82
C TYR A 15 -2.19 -7.74 -6.64
N HIS A 16 -3.25 -7.41 -5.89
CA HIS A 16 -3.66 -8.10 -4.65
C HIS A 16 -2.63 -8.08 -3.49
N HIS A 17 -1.64 -7.18 -3.52
CA HIS A 17 -0.75 -6.96 -2.38
C HIS A 17 -1.03 -5.62 -1.69
N ILE A 18 -0.65 -5.54 -0.42
CA ILE A 18 -0.55 -4.28 0.31
C ILE A 18 0.50 -3.40 -0.33
N CYS A 19 0.21 -2.10 -0.44
CA CYS A 19 1.20 -1.13 -0.87
C CYS A 19 2.34 -1.05 0.16
N PRO A 20 3.60 -1.35 -0.19
CA PRO A 20 4.71 -1.28 0.76
C PRO A 20 5.05 0.17 1.13
N GLU A 21 4.73 1.12 0.26
CA GLU A 21 4.99 2.54 0.48
C GLU A 21 4.07 3.14 1.56
N CYS A 22 2.75 3.02 1.35
CA CYS A 22 1.74 3.64 2.21
C CYS A 22 0.99 2.68 3.14
N GLY A 23 1.26 1.37 3.06
CA GLY A 23 0.59 0.37 3.91
C GLY A 23 -0.89 0.16 3.61
N TYR A 24 -1.38 0.66 2.48
CA TYR A 24 -2.81 0.70 2.15
C TYR A 24 -3.23 -0.47 1.25
N TYR A 25 -4.41 -1.04 1.52
CA TYR A 25 -5.01 -2.09 0.71
C TYR A 25 -6.55 -2.04 0.80
N ARG A 26 -7.21 -2.04 -0.36
CA ARG A 26 -8.68 -2.09 -0.49
C ARG A 26 -9.43 -1.06 0.35
N GLY A 27 -8.96 0.19 0.35
CA GLY A 27 -9.66 1.27 1.06
C GLY A 27 -9.38 1.32 2.57
N LYS A 28 -8.40 0.55 3.06
CA LYS A 28 -8.00 0.54 4.47
C LYS A 28 -6.48 0.65 4.59
N GLN A 29 -6.03 1.45 5.54
CA GLN A 29 -4.63 1.44 5.96
C GLN A 29 -4.43 0.19 6.82
N VAL A 30 -3.60 -0.74 6.35
CA VAL A 30 -3.35 -2.01 7.02
C VAL A 30 -2.06 -1.94 7.84
N ILE A 31 -1.13 -1.07 7.45
CA ILE A 31 0.08 -0.79 8.21
C ILE A 31 -0.03 0.63 8.74
N GLU A 32 -0.33 0.77 10.03
CA GLU A 32 0.07 1.96 10.77
C GLU A 32 1.58 1.84 10.95
N LYS A 33 2.33 2.68 10.23
CA LYS A 33 3.72 2.93 10.60
C LYS A 33 3.66 3.71 11.91
N GLU A 34 3.46 3.01 13.02
CA GLU A 34 3.76 3.56 14.33
C GLU A 34 5.22 3.98 14.27
N ILE A 35 5.43 5.30 14.24
CA ILE A 35 6.74 5.89 14.39
C ILE A 35 7.16 5.50 15.81
N ALA A 36 7.92 4.41 15.92
CA ALA A 36 8.56 4.03 17.15
C ALA A 36 9.48 5.22 17.53
N VAL A 37 9.05 5.87 18.60
CA VAL A 37 9.72 6.98 19.30
C VAL A 37 11.13 6.58 19.71
#